data_AF-A0A536R3I7-F1
#
_entry.id   AF-A0A536R3I7-F1
#
_cell.length_a   1.000
_cell.length_b   1.000
_cell.length_c   1.000
_cell.angle_alpha   90.00
_cell.angle_beta   90.00
_cell.angle_gamma   90.00
#
_symmetry.space_group_name_H-M   'P 1'
#
loop_
_entity.id
_entity.type
_entity.pdbx_description
1 polymer ?
#
loop_
_entity_poly.entity_id
_entity_poly.type
_entity_poly.pdbx_seq_one_letter_code
_entity_poly.pdbx_strand_id
1 'polypeptide(L)' 'MKDATEWSVNVGYPGPASPAIGEIFDKNILPSMMAAAARGQKTPKQAVAEAEQQIKAIFTSWRQKGLVGGSS' A
#
# COMPACT_ATOMS: atom_id res chain seq x y z
N MET A 1 -8.98 -5.49 -22.41
CA MET A 1 -10.02 -5.68 -21.36
C MET A 1 -10.48 -7.13 -21.26
N LYS A 2 -10.60 -7.90 -22.37
CA LYS A 2 -10.95 -9.34 -22.30
C LYS A 2 -9.87 -10.21 -21.64
N ASP A 3 -8.64 -9.71 -21.57
CA ASP A 3 -7.42 -10.30 -21.03
C ASP A 3 -7.07 -9.77 -19.63
N ALA A 4 -7.91 -8.92 -19.02
CA ALA A 4 -7.57 -8.23 -17.77
C ALA A 4 -7.26 -9.18 -16.59
N THR A 5 -7.89 -10.35 -16.57
CA THR A 5 -7.66 -11.38 -15.55
C THR A 5 -6.30 -12.08 -15.67
N GLU A 6 -5.60 -11.91 -16.79
CA GLU A 6 -4.26 -12.48 -17.00
C GLU A 6 -3.15 -11.57 -16.45
N TRP A 7 -3.40 -10.26 -16.38
CA TRP A 7 -2.40 -9.28 -15.96
C TRP A 7 -2.80 -8.47 -14.72
N SER A 8 -3.97 -8.73 -14.14
CA SER A 8 -4.47 -8.04 -12.96
C SER A 8 -5.21 -8.98 -12.01
N VAL A 9 -5.10 -8.68 -10.71
CA VAL A 9 -5.84 -9.32 -9.63
C VAL A 9 -6.62 -8.26 -8.85
N ASN A 10 -7.61 -8.69 -8.06
CA ASN A 10 -8.33 -7.75 -7.22
C ASN A 10 -7.39 -7.08 -6.21
N VAL A 11 -7.79 -5.88 -5.76
CA VAL A 11 -7.14 -5.20 -4.66
C VAL A 11 -7.32 -6.02 -3.38
N GLY A 12 -6.20 -6.40 -2.75
CA GLY A 12 -6.19 -7.25 -1.56
C GLY A 12 -5.52 -8.60 -1.77
N TYR A 13 -5.47 -9.10 -3.02
CA TYR A 13 -4.89 -10.39 -3.35
C TYR A 13 -3.46 -10.59 -2.77
N PRO A 14 -3.12 -11.76 -2.20
CA PRO A 14 -3.95 -12.97 -2.07
C PRO A 14 -4.94 -12.95 -0.88
N GLY A 15 -5.01 -11.86 -0.12
CA GLY A 15 -5.95 -11.66 0.99
C GLY A 15 -7.21 -10.86 0.59
N PRO A 16 -8.04 -10.46 1.58
CA PRO A 16 -9.19 -9.60 1.33
C PRO A 16 -8.76 -8.14 1.13
N ALA A 17 -9.56 -7.40 0.36
CA ALA A 17 -9.56 -5.94 0.44
C ALA A 17 -9.85 -5.53 1.90
N SER A 18 -9.15 -4.52 2.42
CA SER A 18 -9.28 -4.11 3.82
C SER A 18 -9.30 -2.59 3.97
N PRO A 19 -9.84 -2.05 5.08
CA PRO A 19 -9.81 -0.62 5.37
C PRO A 19 -8.41 -0.01 5.35
N ALA A 20 -7.39 -0.79 5.78
CA ALA A 20 -6.00 -0.36 5.70
C ALA A 20 -5.54 -0.12 4.26
N ILE A 21 -5.92 -1.02 3.35
CA ILE A 21 -5.61 -0.87 1.91
C ILE A 21 -6.34 0.36 1.36
N GLY A 22 -7.62 0.55 1.71
CA GLY A 22 -8.37 1.75 1.33
C GLY A 22 -7.67 3.04 1.76
N GLU A 23 -7.23 3.11 3.03
CA GLU A 23 -6.52 4.29 3.55
C GLU A 23 -5.18 4.55 2.83
N ILE A 24 -4.46 3.50 2.42
CA ILE A 24 -3.21 3.65 1.65
C ILE A 24 -3.47 4.29 0.28
N PHE A 25 -4.56 3.89 -0.38
CA PHE A 25 -5.00 4.50 -1.65
C PHE A 25 -5.42 5.95 -1.44
N ASP A 26 -6.27 6.23 -0.44
CA ASP A 26 -6.76 7.58 -0.16
C ASP A 26 -5.62 8.57 0.14
N LYS A 27 -4.59 8.10 0.87
CA LYS A 27 -3.40 8.88 1.19
C LYS A 27 -2.40 9.00 0.04
N ASN A 28 -2.63 8.33 -1.09
CA ASN A 28 -1.74 8.35 -2.25
C ASN A 28 -0.28 8.01 -1.91
N ILE A 29 -0.05 7.04 -1.01
CA ILE A 29 1.29 6.73 -0.48
C ILE A 29 2.23 6.27 -1.62
N LEU A 30 1.79 5.32 -2.45
CA LEU A 30 2.62 4.78 -3.53
C LEU A 30 2.88 5.81 -4.65
N PRO A 31 1.88 6.57 -5.16
CA PRO A 31 2.15 7.66 -6.09
C PRO A 31 3.13 8.69 -5.54
N SER A 32 2.96 9.11 -4.28
CA SER A 32 3.83 10.10 -3.64
C SER A 32 5.27 9.59 -3.48
N MET A 33 5.42 8.31 -3.11
CA MET A 33 6.71 7.62 -3.06
C MET A 33 7.42 7.65 -4.42
N MET A 34 6.74 7.21 -5.48
CA MET A 34 7.32 7.18 -6.83
C MET A 34 7.69 8.58 -7.29
N ALA A 35 6.83 9.56 -7.02
CA ALA A 35 7.07 10.94 -7.43
C ALA A 35 8.28 11.57 -6.69
N ALA A 36 8.46 11.26 -5.41
CA ALA A 36 9.63 11.71 -4.65
C ALA A 36 10.95 11.12 -5.20
N ALA A 37 10.94 9.84 -5.59
CA ALA A 37 12.09 9.19 -6.22
C ALA A 37 12.37 9.76 -7.62
N ALA A 38 11.35 9.87 -8.46
CA ALA A 38 11.49 10.34 -9.84
C ALA A 38 11.96 11.80 -9.94
N ARG A 39 11.56 12.65 -8.97
CA ARG A 39 12.02 14.05 -8.89
C ARG A 39 13.39 14.21 -8.22
N GLY A 40 14.03 13.13 -7.78
CA GLY A 40 15.32 13.18 -7.08
C GLY A 40 15.25 13.77 -5.67
N GLN A 41 14.05 13.90 -5.08
CA GLN A 41 13.87 14.42 -3.72
C GLN A 41 14.35 13.41 -2.67
N LYS A 42 14.29 12.12 -3.00
CA LYS A 42 14.79 11.01 -2.20
C LYS A 42 15.44 9.99 -3.13
N THR A 43 16.41 9.23 -2.64
CA THR A 43 16.84 8.03 -3.37
C THR A 43 15.67 7.03 -3.45
N PRO A 44 15.60 6.16 -4.47
CA PRO A 44 14.56 5.14 -4.57
C PRO A 44 14.45 4.29 -3.29
N LYS A 45 15.59 3.91 -2.71
CA LYS A 45 15.64 3.14 -1.45
C LYS A 45 15.02 3.89 -0.28
N GLN A 46 15.31 5.19 -0.13
CA GLN A 46 14.73 6.00 0.94
C GLN A 46 13.22 6.20 0.74
N ALA A 47 12.78 6.49 -0.48
CA ALA A 47 11.36 6.65 -0.79
C ALA A 47 10.57 5.39 -0.42
N VAL A 48 11.06 4.21 -0.82
CA VAL A 48 10.43 2.92 -0.48
C VAL A 48 10.42 2.68 1.03
N ALA A 49 11.53 2.90 1.74
CA ALA A 49 11.61 2.69 3.18
C ALA A 49 10.60 3.57 3.94
N GLU A 50 10.43 4.82 3.54
CA GLU A 50 9.47 5.72 4.17
C GLU A 50 8.01 5.36 3.85
N ALA A 51 7.73 4.93 2.62
CA ALA A 51 6.41 4.43 2.24
C ALA A 51 6.06 3.16 3.03
N GLU A 52 7.02 2.24 3.18
CA GLU A 52 6.88 1.02 3.97
C GLU A 52 6.55 1.35 5.44
N GLN A 53 7.25 2.31 6.05
CA GLN A 53 6.98 2.74 7.42
C GLN A 53 5.55 3.27 7.57
N GLN A 54 5.08 4.11 6.65
CA GLN A 54 3.70 4.63 6.65
C GLN A 54 2.67 3.51 6.50
N ILE A 55 2.89 2.59 5.56
CA ILE A 55 2.02 1.43 5.32
C ILE A 55 1.94 0.56 6.58
N LYS A 56 3.09 0.22 7.19
CA LYS A 56 3.13 -0.57 8.42
C LYS A 56 2.38 0.11 9.57
N ALA A 57 2.50 1.42 9.72
CA ALA A 57 1.78 2.17 10.74
C ALA A 57 0.25 2.10 10.53
N ILE A 58 -0.22 2.27 9.29
CA ILE A 58 -1.64 2.14 8.94
C ILE A 58 -2.16 0.74 9.27
N PHE A 59 -1.47 -0.30 8.78
CA PHE A 59 -1.86 -1.69 9.07
C PHE A 59 -1.86 -1.99 10.56
N THR A 60 -0.90 -1.47 11.31
CA THR A 60 -0.84 -1.62 12.77
C THR A 60 -2.06 -0.99 13.44
N SER A 61 -2.42 0.24 13.05
CA SER A 61 -3.61 0.93 13.60
C SER A 61 -4.91 0.17 13.32
N TRP A 62 -5.08 -0.34 12.10
CA TRP A 62 -6.30 -1.10 11.76
C TRP A 62 -6.35 -2.49 12.39
N ARG A 63 -5.21 -3.17 12.55
CA ARG A 63 -5.13 -4.43 13.30
C ARG A 63 -5.50 -4.23 14.76
N GLN A 64 -5.04 -3.15 15.39
CA GLN A 64 -5.43 -2.80 16.77
C GLN A 64 -6.95 -2.58 16.91
N LYS A 65 -7.62 -2.14 15.84
CA LYS A 65 -9.09 -1.99 15.80
C LYS A 65 -9.84 -3.29 15.48
N GLY A 66 -9.13 -4.39 15.16
CA GLY A 66 -9.73 -5.66 14.74
C GLY A 66 -10.36 -5.64 13.35
N LEU A 67 -10.05 -4.63 12.52
CA LEU A 67 -10.69 -4.41 11.21
C LEU A 67 -9.82 -4.85 10.02
N VAL A 68 -8.72 -5.55 10.29
CA VAL A 68 -7.86 -6.20 9.30
C VAL A 68 -7.52 -7.60 9.82
N GLY A 69 -7.87 -8.63 9.06
CA GLY A 69 -7.51 -10.03 9.34
C GLY A 69 -6.06 -10.37 8.94
N GLY A 70 -5.55 -11.50 9.43
CA GLY A 70 -4.17 -11.94 9.22
C GLY A 70 -3.27 -11.50 10.38
N SER A 71 -3.06 -12.42 11.31
CA SER A 71 -2.12 -12.27 12.43
C SER A 71 -0.74 -12.79 12.02
N SER A 72 0.27 -11.96 12.28
CA SER A 72 1.72 -12.21 12.17
C SER A 72 2.31 -12.07 10.78
#